data_AF-A0A926AP30-F1
#
_entry.id   AF-A0A926AP30-F1
#
_cell.length_a   1.000
_cell.length_b   1.000
_cell.length_c   1.000
_cell.angle_alpha   90.00
_cell.angle_beta   90.00
_cell.angle_gamma   90.00
#
_symmetry.space_group_name_H-M   'P 1'
#
loop_
_entity.id
_entity.type
_entity.pdbx_description
1 polymer ?
#
loop_
_entity_poly.entity_id
_entity_poly.type
_entity_poly.pdbx_seq_one_letter_code
_entity_poly.pdbx_strand_id
1 'polypeptide(L)' 'HNTLAIARWVGTATLENGDPYLNKGVHFITIKWGKLTELEVYEDSYAVYNGLEKQYQSGIVEAKAPQIIS' A
#
# COMPACT_ATOMS: atom_id res chain seq x y z
N HIS A 1 19.80 -13.86 14.54
CA HIS A 1 19.27 -14.06 13.18
C HIS A 1 18.75 -12.74 12.66
N ASN A 2 19.27 -12.30 11.51
CA ASN A 2 18.79 -11.12 10.78
C ASN A 2 18.40 -11.65 9.40
N THR A 3 17.10 -11.74 9.14
CA THR A 3 16.55 -12.33 7.93
C THR A 3 15.89 -11.24 7.09
N LEU A 4 16.21 -11.19 5.81
CA LEU A 4 15.48 -10.41 4.82
C LEU A 4 14.62 -11.37 4.00
N ALA A 5 13.30 -11.17 4.01
CA ALA A 5 12.38 -11.85 3.10
C ALA A 5 11.88 -10.84 2.06
N ILE A 6 11.89 -11.24 0.78
CA ILE A 6 11.41 -10.40 -0.33
C ILE A 6 10.23 -11.12 -0.98
N ALA A 7 9.08 -10.45 -1.05
CA ALA A 7 7.85 -11.05 -1.54
C ALA A 7 7.19 -10.16 -2.60
N ARG A 8 6.90 -10.73 -3.77
CA ARG A 8 6.03 -10.12 -4.78
C ARG A 8 4.59 -10.40 -4.41
N TRP A 9 3.72 -9.42 -4.57
CA TRP A 9 2.31 -9.54 -4.22
C TRP A 9 1.39 -8.83 -5.22
N VAL A 10 0.12 -9.22 -5.19
CA VAL A 10 -0.99 -8.58 -5.89
C VAL A 10 -2.08 -8.32 -4.86
N GLY A 11 -2.46 -7.06 -4.70
CA GLY A 11 -3.49 -6.61 -3.77
C GLY A 11 -4.72 -6.20 -4.55
N THR A 12 -5.87 -6.60 -4.04
CA THR A 12 -7.17 -6.31 -4.64
C THR A 12 -8.11 -5.73 -3.60
N ALA A 13 -8.96 -4.79 -4.01
CA ALA A 13 -10.04 -4.29 -3.18
C ALA A 13 -11.24 -3.88 -4.06
N THR A 14 -12.38 -3.64 -3.43
CA THR A 14 -13.50 -2.93 -4.05
C THR A 14 -13.49 -1.51 -3.49
N LEU A 15 -13.41 -0.51 -4.36
CA LEU A 15 -13.45 0.90 -3.98
C LEU A 15 -14.88 1.30 -3.58
N GLU A 16 -15.03 2.45 -2.93
CA GLU A 16 -16.33 2.92 -2.44
C GLU A 16 -17.34 3.12 -3.59
N ASN A 17 -16.87 3.55 -4.76
CA ASN A 17 -17.70 3.64 -5.96
C ASN A 17 -18.02 2.28 -6.62
N GLY A 18 -17.59 1.16 -6.03
CA GLY A 18 -17.79 -0.19 -6.55
C GLY A 18 -16.75 -0.64 -7.59
N ASP A 19 -15.83 0.23 -8.02
CA ASP A 19 -14.79 -0.15 -8.97
C ASP A 19 -13.80 -1.15 -8.35
N PRO A 20 -13.26 -2.08 -9.16
CA PRO A 20 -12.17 -2.93 -8.70
C PRO A 20 -10.86 -2.14 -8.58
N TYR A 21 -10.13 -2.41 -7.51
CA TYR A 21 -8.76 -1.96 -7.31
C TYR A 21 -7.81 -3.14 -7.46
N LEU A 22 -6.70 -2.91 -8.18
CA LEU A 22 -5.63 -3.87 -8.39
C LEU A 22 -4.30 -3.14 -8.27
N ASN A 23 -3.45 -3.55 -7.34
CA ASN A 23 -2.11 -3.03 -7.18
C ASN A 23 -1.11 -4.18 -7.09
N LYS A 24 0.07 -3.98 -7.66
CA LYS A 24 1.16 -4.95 -7.62
C LYS A 24 2.33 -4.32 -6.90
N GLY A 25 3.00 -5.11 -6.07
CA GLY A 25 4.12 -4.59 -5.32
C GLY A 25 5.11 -5.64 -4.89
N VAL A 26 6.13 -5.14 -4.20
CA VAL A 26 7.17 -5.94 -3.56
C VAL A 26 7.34 -5.45 -2.13
N HIS A 27 7.33 -6.40 -1.18
CA HIS A 27 7.73 -6.16 0.20
C HIS A 27 9.18 -6.59 0.41
N PHE A 28 9.93 -5.76 1.13
CA PHE A 28 11.19 -6.12 1.77
C PHE A 28 10.95 -6.15 3.28
N ILE A 29 11.08 -7.34 3.87
CA ILE A 29 10.68 -7.62 5.24
C ILE A 29 11.93 -7.97 6.04
N THR A 30 12.37 -7.07 6.92
CA THR A 30 13.49 -7.33 7.83
C THR A 30 12.97 -7.94 9.13
N ILE A 31 13.46 -9.13 9.45
CA ILE A 31 13.07 -9.90 10.63
C ILE A 31 14.28 -10.07 11.56
N LYS A 32 14.15 -9.61 12.81
CA LYS A 32 15.14 -9.77 13.87
C LYS A 32 14.49 -10.45 15.06
N TRP A 33 15.15 -11.49 15.59
CA TRP A 33 14.66 -12.28 16.74
C TRP A 33 13.23 -12.80 16.57
N GLY A 34 12.87 -13.20 15.34
CA GLY A 34 11.55 -13.72 15.00
C GLY A 34 10.45 -12.66 14.86
N LYS A 35 10.78 -11.37 14.93
CA LYS A 35 9.82 -10.25 14.77
C LYS A 35 10.14 -9.43 13.52
N LEU A 36 9.11 -8.97 12.81
CA LEU A 36 9.25 -7.95 11.79
C LEU A 36 9.68 -6.64 12.48
N THR A 37 10.82 -6.09 12.07
CA THR A 37 11.35 -4.83 12.63
C THR A 37 11.36 -3.69 11.63
N GLU A 38 11.26 -4.00 10.34
CA GLU A 38 11.19 -3.01 9.25
C GLU A 38 10.46 -3.63 8.06
N LEU A 39 9.68 -2.81 7.37
CA LEU A 39 8.94 -3.17 6.16
C LEU A 39 9.07 -2.03 5.16
N GLU A 40 9.68 -2.31 4.02
CA GLU A 40 9.66 -1.41 2.87
C GLU A 40 8.67 -1.94 1.83
N VAL A 41 7.83 -1.06 1.32
CA VAL A 41 6.75 -1.39 0.40
C VAL A 41 6.94 -0.60 -0.89
N TYR A 42 7.12 -1.31 -2.00
CA TYR A 42 7.18 -0.73 -3.33
C TYR A 42 5.93 -1.13 -4.09
N GLU A 43 5.08 -0.17 -4.38
CA GLU A 43 3.79 -0.37 -5.06
C GLU A 43 3.78 0.25 -6.45
N ASP A 44 2.79 -0.11 -7.26
CA ASP A 44 2.41 0.68 -8.43
C ASP A 44 1.80 2.01 -7.98
N SER A 45 2.64 3.06 -7.95
CA SER A 45 2.23 4.39 -7.50
C SER A 45 1.11 4.99 -8.36
N TYR A 46 0.97 4.58 -9.62
CA TYR A 46 -0.11 5.04 -10.48
C TYR A 46 -1.44 4.38 -10.09
N ALA A 47 -1.42 3.10 -9.74
CA ALA A 47 -2.60 2.41 -9.20
C ALA A 47 -3.06 3.04 -7.88
N VAL A 48 -2.12 3.34 -6.97
CA VAL A 48 -2.41 4.04 -5.70
C VAL A 48 -3.04 5.41 -5.96
N TYR A 49 -2.40 6.25 -6.79
CA TYR A 49 -2.90 7.59 -7.09
C TYR A 49 -4.33 7.55 -7.64
N ASN A 50 -4.59 6.72 -8.64
CA ASN A 50 -5.93 6.62 -9.22
C ASN A 50 -6.96 6.07 -8.23
N GLY A 51 -6.57 5.12 -7.38
CA GLY A 51 -7.43 4.62 -6.30
C GLY A 51 -7.82 5.73 -5.33
N LEU A 52 -6.85 6.52 -4.87
CA LEU A 52 -7.08 7.65 -3.96
C LEU A 52 -7.96 8.73 -4.59
N GLU A 53 -7.73 9.09 -5.87
CA GLU A 53 -8.57 10.04 -6.58
C GLU A 53 -10.03 9.57 -6.62
N LYS A 54 -10.28 8.29 -6.94
CA LYS A 54 -11.64 7.72 -6.95
C LYS A 54 -12.28 7.75 -5.56
N GLN A 55 -11.55 7.34 -4.53
CA GLN A 55 -12.05 7.35 -3.15
C GLN A 55 -12.40 8.77 -2.69
N TYR A 56 -11.59 9.76 -3.07
CA TYR A 56 -11.89 11.17 -2.80
C TYR A 56 -13.19 11.62 -3.49
N GLN A 57 -13.37 11.26 -4.78
CA GLN A 57 -14.63 11.57 -5.49
C GLN A 57 -15.85 10.85 -4.91
N SER A 58 -15.64 9.73 -4.20
CA SER A 58 -16.69 9.02 -3.45
C SER A 58 -16.96 9.60 -2.05
N GLY A 59 -16.31 10.70 -1.68
CA GLY A 59 -16.54 11.41 -0.42
C GLY A 59 -15.58 11.07 0.72
N ILE A 60 -14.56 10.23 0.48
CA ILE A 60 -13.51 9.92 1.46
C ILE A 60 -12.45 11.03 1.39
N VAL A 61 -12.66 12.09 2.16
CA VAL A 61 -11.80 13.29 2.13
C VAL A 61 -10.36 13.00 2.54
N GLU A 62 -10.15 12.01 3.40
CA GLU A 62 -8.83 11.55 3.86
C GLU A 62 -7.95 11.04 2.72
N ALA A 63 -8.53 10.62 1.59
CA ALA A 63 -7.76 10.18 0.42
C ALA A 63 -6.94 11.33 -0.23
N LYS A 64 -7.20 12.59 0.15
CA LYS A 64 -6.39 13.76 -0.18
C LYS A 64 -5.84 14.49 1.04
N ALA A 65 -5.80 13.83 2.20
CA ALA A 65 -5.16 14.40 3.36
C ALA A 65 -3.69 14.77 3.03
N PRO A 66 -3.18 15.89 3.59
CA PRO A 66 -1.77 16.22 3.46
C PRO A 66 -0.88 15.08 3.95
N GLN A 67 0.30 14.97 3.35
CA GLN A 67 1.32 14.03 3.80
C GLN A 67 1.63 14.26 5.29
N ILE A 68 1.70 13.16 6.04
CA ILE A 68 2.23 13.19 7.41
C ILE A 68 3.75 13.38 7.33
N ILE A 69 4.24 14.44 7.96
CA ILE A 69 5.66 14.76 8.06
C ILE A 69 6.13 14.35 9.46
N SER A 70 7.19 13.56 9.55
CA SER A 70 7.83 13.11 10.80
C SER A 70 9.26 13.64 10.91
#